data_AF-A0A8J2X7I4-F1
#
_entry.id   AF-A0A8J2X7I4-F1
#
_cell.length_a   1.000
_cell.length_b   1.000
_cell.length_c   1.000
_cell.angle_alpha   90.00
_cell.angle_beta   90.00
_cell.angle_gamma   90.00
#
_symmetry.space_group_name_H-M   'P 1'
#
loop_
_entity.id
_entity.type
_entity.pdbx_description
1 polymer ?
#
loop_
_entity_poly.entity_id
_entity_poly.type
_entity_poly.pdbx_seq_one_letter_code
_entity_poly.pdbx_strand_id
1 'polypeptide(L)'
;MLVLASTLAAAAALQASTQPHPLFALSQSNTPKPVNRVLGGDFDVNPKELVNMLPLQPSDRKRAKEALARDDFVVTLDNVVTEEHCDRLITFAKWAMPSTVTGAASNEVDSVDGAPAHQANLPKAALKELLGSEGYARLLAPASQILGVMPRAVSAFVRKYSTTSRPRLPFHCDGCDASISVNLVDGSEYDGGDLVMLSDNALLTAPRQAGSAAAHSADVAHAVTDLTRGVRWSLVVFAHKRRNWRRQFSVQADGRVVDKRR
;
A
#
# COMPACT_ATOMS: atom_id res chain seq x y z
N MET A 1 13.42 17.33 61.15
CA MET A 1 14.51 17.34 60.16
C MET A 1 14.48 16.02 59.41
N LEU A 2 13.85 15.99 58.24
CA LEU A 2 13.77 14.81 57.38
C LEU A 2 14.80 14.97 56.26
N VAL A 3 15.70 13.99 56.14
CA VAL A 3 16.76 13.93 55.13
C VAL A 3 16.18 13.48 53.79
N LEU A 4 16.52 14.22 52.72
CA LEU A 4 16.24 13.88 51.33
C LEU A 4 16.93 12.56 50.95
N ALA A 5 16.16 11.55 50.55
CA ALA A 5 16.67 10.38 49.85
C ALA A 5 16.50 10.59 48.34
N SER A 6 17.63 10.64 47.62
CA SER A 6 17.68 10.71 46.17
C SER A 6 17.27 9.37 45.55
N THR A 7 16.29 9.39 44.64
CA THR A 7 16.03 8.28 43.73
C THR A 7 16.38 8.69 42.30
N LEU A 8 17.67 8.61 41.99
CA LEU A 8 18.15 8.36 40.64
C LEU A 8 17.89 6.86 40.35
N ALA A 9 16.82 6.53 39.64
CA ALA A 9 16.63 5.19 39.11
C ALA A 9 15.85 5.19 37.79
N ALA A 10 16.61 4.89 36.73
CA ALA A 10 16.19 4.21 35.50
C ALA A 10 15.25 4.96 34.53
N ALA A 11 15.78 5.97 33.85
CA ALA A 11 15.43 6.20 32.45
C ALA A 11 16.11 5.12 31.58
N ALA A 12 15.55 3.90 31.58
CA ALA A 12 15.92 2.89 30.60
C ALA A 12 15.24 3.24 29.28
N ALA A 13 15.98 3.91 28.39
CA ALA A 13 15.59 4.12 27.02
C ALA A 13 15.33 2.75 26.36
N LEU A 14 14.05 2.45 26.08
CA LEU A 14 13.71 1.42 25.10
C LEU A 14 14.21 1.92 23.73
N GLN A 15 15.39 1.49 23.33
CA GLN A 15 15.78 1.52 21.94
C GLN A 15 14.79 0.63 21.19
N ALA A 16 13.87 1.25 20.43
CA ALA A 16 13.17 0.53 19.38
C ALA A 16 14.24 -0.11 18.50
N SER A 17 14.19 -1.44 18.34
CA SER A 17 15.11 -2.19 17.50
C SER A 17 15.24 -1.49 16.14
N THR A 18 16.46 -1.07 15.79
CA THR A 18 16.80 -0.53 14.47
C THR A 18 16.88 -1.62 13.40
N GLN A 19 16.80 -2.90 13.81
CA GLN A 19 16.79 -4.02 12.89
C GLN A 19 15.40 -4.16 12.24
N PRO A 20 15.33 -4.29 10.91
CA PRO A 20 14.06 -4.49 10.21
C PRO A 20 13.39 -5.78 10.66
N HIS A 21 12.05 -5.79 10.65
CA HIS A 21 11.28 -6.97 11.08
C HIS A 21 11.72 -8.24 10.32
N PRO A 22 11.86 -9.41 10.99
CA PRO A 22 12.46 -10.62 10.40
C PRO A 22 11.83 -11.08 9.07
N LEU A 23 10.52 -10.89 8.90
CA LEU A 23 9.82 -11.23 7.65
C LEU A 23 10.30 -10.40 6.44
N PHE A 24 10.74 -9.15 6.63
CA PHE A 24 11.30 -8.36 5.53
C PHE A 24 12.67 -8.89 5.12
N ALA A 25 13.50 -9.28 6.09
CA ALA A 25 14.81 -9.89 5.81
C ALA A 25 14.67 -11.25 5.10
N LEU A 26 13.70 -12.08 5.50
CA LEU A 26 13.42 -13.37 4.85
C LEU A 26 12.81 -13.22 3.45
N SER A 27 12.01 -12.18 3.22
CA SER A 27 11.51 -11.86 1.87
C SER A 27 12.65 -11.52 0.91
N GLN A 28 13.72 -10.85 1.36
CA GLN A 28 14.85 -10.46 0.51
C GLN A 28 15.68 -11.64 0.02
N SER A 29 15.93 -12.66 0.85
CA SER A 29 16.85 -13.76 0.53
C SER A 29 16.34 -14.69 -0.59
N ASN A 30 15.02 -14.84 -0.74
CA ASN A 30 14.41 -15.72 -1.74
C ASN A 30 13.94 -14.98 -3.00
N THR A 31 14.11 -13.66 -3.06
CA THR A 31 13.65 -12.84 -4.19
C THR A 31 14.70 -12.81 -5.32
N PRO A 32 14.33 -13.02 -6.60
CA PRO A 32 15.29 -12.97 -7.69
C PRO A 32 16.04 -11.64 -7.78
N LYS A 33 17.32 -11.68 -8.19
CA LYS A 33 18.21 -10.50 -8.20
C LYS A 33 17.61 -9.27 -8.93
N PRO A 34 17.03 -9.39 -10.14
CA PRO A 34 16.43 -8.22 -10.80
C PRO A 34 15.25 -7.61 -10.04
N VAL A 35 14.47 -8.45 -9.34
CA VAL A 35 13.37 -7.98 -8.49
C VAL A 35 13.93 -7.22 -7.28
N ASN A 36 14.98 -7.74 -6.64
CA ASN A 36 15.65 -7.05 -5.54
C ASN A 36 16.33 -5.74 -5.97
N ARG A 37 16.89 -5.66 -7.18
CA ARG A 37 17.43 -4.41 -7.74
C ARG A 37 16.35 -3.33 -7.80
N VAL A 38 15.19 -3.64 -8.38
CA VAL A 38 14.06 -2.70 -8.45
C VAL A 38 13.57 -2.32 -7.07
N LEU A 39 13.41 -3.28 -6.16
CA LEU A 39 13.00 -2.98 -4.78
C LEU A 39 14.04 -2.12 -4.05
N GLY A 40 15.32 -2.21 -4.41
CA GLY A 40 16.38 -1.33 -3.91
C GLY A 40 16.50 0.02 -4.62
N GLY A 41 15.63 0.33 -5.58
CA GLY A 41 15.61 1.61 -6.30
C GLY A 41 16.39 1.64 -7.62
N ASP A 42 16.91 0.50 -8.09
CA ASP A 42 17.57 0.39 -9.40
C ASP A 42 16.55 -0.02 -10.47
N PHE A 43 16.16 0.96 -11.30
CA PHE A 43 15.12 0.82 -12.31
C PHE A 43 15.65 0.46 -13.71
N ASP A 44 16.97 0.27 -13.87
CA ASP A 44 17.55 -0.18 -15.13
C ASP A 44 17.39 -1.70 -15.29
N VAL A 45 16.17 -2.10 -15.65
CA VAL A 45 15.75 -3.49 -15.83
C VAL A 45 14.84 -3.63 -17.04
N ASN A 46 14.88 -4.79 -17.68
CA ASN A 46 13.94 -5.13 -18.75
C ASN A 46 12.57 -5.52 -18.15
N PRO A 47 11.48 -4.78 -18.41
CA PRO A 47 10.16 -5.04 -17.81
C PRO A 47 9.58 -6.41 -18.18
N LYS A 48 9.87 -6.91 -19.39
CA LYS A 48 9.42 -8.23 -19.85
C LYS A 48 10.16 -9.36 -19.13
N GLU A 49 11.43 -9.18 -18.81
CA GLU A 49 12.17 -10.13 -17.99
C GLU A 49 11.70 -10.05 -16.53
N LEU A 50 11.50 -8.83 -16.01
CA LEU A 50 11.07 -8.61 -14.65
C LEU A 50 9.74 -9.32 -14.35
N VAL A 51 8.71 -9.14 -15.19
CA VAL A 51 7.40 -9.79 -14.99
C VAL A 51 7.47 -11.33 -14.97
N ASN A 52 8.46 -11.91 -15.66
CA ASN A 52 8.71 -13.36 -15.63
C ASN A 52 9.38 -13.84 -14.33
N MET A 53 10.05 -12.94 -13.60
CA MET A 53 10.75 -13.26 -12.36
C MET A 53 9.94 -12.93 -11.10
N LEU A 54 8.85 -12.16 -11.21
CA LEU A 54 8.03 -11.81 -10.05
C LEU A 54 7.48 -13.06 -9.35
N PRO A 55 7.33 -13.06 -8.02
CA PRO A 55 6.74 -14.17 -7.26
C PRO A 55 5.20 -14.21 -7.36
N LEU A 56 4.67 -14.13 -8.57
CA LEU A 56 3.22 -14.15 -8.85
C LEU A 56 2.71 -15.56 -9.12
N GLN A 57 1.46 -15.81 -8.74
CA GLN A 57 0.72 -17.01 -9.16
C GLN A 57 0.61 -17.06 -10.70
N PRO A 58 0.53 -18.25 -11.33
CA PRO A 58 0.51 -18.36 -12.79
C PRO A 58 -0.58 -17.53 -13.48
N SER A 59 -1.79 -17.46 -12.90
CA SER A 59 -2.88 -16.63 -13.41
C SER A 59 -2.56 -15.14 -13.34
N ASP A 60 -1.95 -14.69 -12.24
CA ASP A 60 -1.64 -13.29 -12.00
C ASP A 60 -0.47 -12.86 -12.89
N ARG A 61 0.53 -13.72 -13.06
CA ARG A 61 1.62 -13.50 -14.02
C ARG A 61 1.10 -13.35 -15.45
N LYS A 62 0.13 -14.17 -15.87
CA LYS A 62 -0.48 -14.04 -17.20
C LYS A 62 -1.15 -12.68 -17.37
N ARG A 63 -1.98 -12.28 -16.41
CA ARG A 63 -2.67 -10.98 -16.40
C ARG A 63 -1.68 -9.81 -16.37
N ALA A 64 -0.62 -9.90 -15.56
CA ALA A 64 0.44 -8.89 -15.49
C ALA A 64 1.22 -8.75 -16.80
N LYS A 65 1.44 -9.83 -17.55
CA LYS A 65 2.05 -9.76 -18.89
C LYS A 65 1.14 -9.06 -19.90
N GLU A 66 -0.16 -9.35 -19.83
CA GLU A 66 -1.16 -8.69 -20.68
C GLU A 66 -1.26 -7.21 -20.33
N ALA A 67 -1.31 -6.86 -19.04
CA ALA A 67 -1.30 -5.49 -18.54
C ALA A 67 -0.03 -4.73 -18.91
N LEU A 68 1.14 -5.37 -18.83
CA LEU A 68 2.41 -4.77 -19.23
C LEU A 68 2.38 -4.30 -20.69
N ALA A 69 1.65 -4.97 -21.58
CA ALA A 69 1.56 -4.57 -22.98
C ALA A 69 0.55 -3.43 -23.25
N ARG A 70 -0.10 -2.89 -22.20
CA ARG A 70 -1.17 -1.90 -22.31
C ARG A 70 -0.80 -0.57 -21.65
N ASP A 71 -1.25 0.51 -22.25
CA ASP A 71 -1.06 1.90 -21.79
C ASP A 71 -2.29 2.46 -21.06
N ASP A 72 -3.47 1.84 -21.23
CA ASP A 72 -4.74 2.29 -20.66
C ASP A 72 -5.01 1.78 -19.23
N PHE A 73 -4.06 1.07 -18.63
CA PHE A 73 -4.21 0.39 -17.34
C PHE A 73 -3.64 1.14 -16.15
N VAL A 74 -2.95 2.26 -16.40
CA VAL A 74 -2.41 3.15 -15.36
C VAL A 74 -2.86 4.58 -15.66
N VAL A 75 -3.34 5.28 -14.63
CA VAL A 75 -3.74 6.68 -14.70
C VAL A 75 -3.07 7.43 -13.56
N THR A 76 -2.39 8.53 -13.86
CA THR A 76 -1.82 9.43 -12.86
C THR A 76 -2.53 10.78 -12.90
N LEU A 77 -2.85 11.33 -11.73
CA LEU A 77 -3.49 12.63 -11.60
C LEU A 77 -2.84 13.42 -10.45
N ASP A 78 -2.59 14.70 -10.68
CA ASP A 78 -2.11 15.61 -9.64
C ASP A 78 -3.28 16.20 -8.86
N ASN A 79 -3.01 16.61 -7.61
CA ASN A 79 -3.95 17.37 -6.77
C ASN A 79 -5.34 16.71 -6.63
N VAL A 80 -5.39 15.38 -6.61
CA VAL A 80 -6.63 14.62 -6.43
C VAL A 80 -7.24 14.91 -5.06
N VAL A 81 -6.39 15.04 -4.05
CA VAL A 81 -6.73 15.61 -2.75
C VAL A 81 -5.81 16.80 -2.45
N THR A 82 -6.27 17.73 -1.61
CA THR A 82 -5.49 18.92 -1.23
C THR A 82 -4.49 18.57 -0.13
N GLU A 83 -3.59 19.50 0.18
CA GLU A 83 -2.69 19.40 1.33
C GLU A 83 -3.47 19.25 2.65
N GLU A 84 -4.53 20.04 2.84
CA GLU A 84 -5.41 19.91 4.02
C GLU A 84 -6.04 18.52 4.13
N HIS A 85 -6.47 17.93 3.00
CA HIS A 85 -6.97 16.55 3.00
C HIS A 85 -5.87 15.55 3.40
N CYS A 86 -4.63 15.74 2.94
CA CYS A 86 -3.50 14.90 3.32
C CYS A 86 -3.28 14.95 4.84
N ASP A 87 -3.24 16.14 5.42
CA ASP A 87 -3.06 16.33 6.86
C ASP A 87 -4.17 15.68 7.68
N ARG A 88 -5.43 15.85 7.26
CA ARG A 88 -6.60 15.23 7.93
C ARG A 88 -6.54 13.70 7.89
N LEU A 89 -6.15 13.12 6.74
CA LEU A 89 -5.99 11.67 6.58
C LEU A 89 -4.84 11.13 7.43
N ILE A 90 -3.69 11.80 7.45
CA ILE A 90 -2.54 11.42 8.28
C ILE A 90 -2.88 11.55 9.77
N THR A 91 -3.57 12.62 10.16
CA THR A 91 -4.01 12.84 11.55
C THR A 91 -4.96 11.74 11.99
N PHE A 92 -5.96 11.40 11.16
CA PHE A 92 -6.84 10.25 11.40
C PHE A 92 -6.01 8.96 11.57
N ALA A 93 -5.05 8.69 10.69
CA ALA A 93 -4.27 7.47 10.74
C ALA A 93 -3.38 7.39 11.99
N LYS A 94 -2.75 8.50 12.40
CA LYS A 94 -1.97 8.58 13.65
C LYS A 94 -2.82 8.34 14.89
N TRP A 95 -4.08 8.78 14.88
CA TRP A 95 -5.03 8.54 15.96
C TRP A 95 -5.55 7.09 15.95
N ALA A 96 -5.90 6.56 14.78
CA ALA A 96 -6.51 5.25 14.61
C ALA A 96 -5.51 4.08 14.70
N MET A 97 -4.24 4.32 14.33
CA MET A 97 -3.17 3.36 14.53
C MET A 97 -2.66 3.55 15.96
N PRO A 98 -2.95 2.63 16.91
CA PRO A 98 -2.28 2.67 18.20
C PRO A 98 -0.78 2.73 17.97
N SER A 99 -0.16 3.72 18.60
CA SER A 99 1.27 3.91 18.53
C SER A 99 1.95 2.61 18.94
N THR A 100 2.88 2.14 18.11
CA THR A 100 3.87 1.08 18.42
C THR A 100 4.62 1.30 19.75
N VAL A 101 4.42 2.46 20.39
CA VAL A 101 4.94 2.81 21.73
C VAL A 101 4.24 2.04 22.86
N THR A 102 3.03 1.51 22.67
CA THR A 102 2.31 0.73 23.71
C THR A 102 2.20 -0.77 23.43
N GLY A 103 2.88 -1.29 22.40
CA GLY A 103 2.95 -2.73 22.12
C GLY A 103 1.66 -3.35 21.55
N ALA A 104 0.59 -2.59 21.34
CA ALA A 104 -0.59 -3.04 20.60
C ALA A 104 -0.41 -2.73 19.10
N ALA A 105 0.32 -3.59 18.38
CA ALA A 105 0.29 -3.57 16.94
C ALA A 105 -1.17 -3.74 16.46
N SER A 106 -1.58 -3.05 15.40
CA SER A 106 -2.76 -3.49 14.66
C SER A 106 -2.52 -4.94 14.27
N ASN A 107 -3.27 -5.89 14.84
CA ASN A 107 -3.15 -7.34 14.56
C ASN A 107 -3.48 -7.71 13.10
N GLU A 108 -3.70 -6.72 12.24
CA GLU A 108 -3.93 -6.89 10.82
C GLU A 108 -2.58 -7.13 10.12
N VAL A 109 -2.42 -8.35 9.62
CA VAL A 109 -1.33 -8.73 8.72
C VAL A 109 -1.72 -8.39 7.29
N ASP A 110 -0.73 -8.00 6.49
CA ASP A 110 -0.92 -7.76 5.08
C ASP A 110 -1.02 -9.10 4.31
N SER A 111 -2.02 -9.23 3.45
CA SER A 111 -2.22 -10.45 2.65
C SER A 111 -1.12 -10.71 1.61
N VAL A 112 -0.32 -9.69 1.25
CA VAL A 112 0.74 -9.79 0.25
C VAL A 112 1.94 -10.56 0.80
N ASP A 113 2.37 -10.26 2.02
CA ASP A 113 3.62 -10.78 2.60
C ASP A 113 3.49 -11.32 4.04
N GLY A 114 2.29 -11.25 4.62
CA GLY A 114 2.03 -11.68 6.00
C GLY A 114 2.66 -10.78 7.07
N ALA A 115 3.33 -9.69 6.70
CA ALA A 115 3.93 -8.76 7.66
C ALA A 115 2.87 -7.78 8.21
N PRO A 116 3.08 -7.17 9.39
CA PRO A 116 2.12 -6.20 9.96
C PRO A 116 1.78 -5.08 8.98
N ALA A 117 0.48 -4.83 8.73
CA ALA A 117 0.03 -3.97 7.64
C ALA A 117 0.40 -2.48 7.84
N HIS A 118 0.56 -2.04 9.08
CA HIS A 118 0.82 -0.63 9.44
C HIS A 118 -0.15 0.33 8.75
N GLN A 119 -1.45 0.08 8.91
CA GLN A 119 -2.52 0.85 8.27
C GLN A 119 -3.66 1.19 9.23
N ALA A 120 -4.40 2.25 8.90
CA ALA A 120 -5.69 2.59 9.48
C ALA A 120 -6.79 2.39 8.42
N ASN A 121 -7.69 1.43 8.66
CA ASN A 121 -8.85 1.22 7.81
C ASN A 121 -9.82 2.41 7.92
N LEU A 122 -10.27 2.90 6.76
CA LEU A 122 -11.07 4.11 6.66
C LEU A 122 -12.43 3.78 6.00
N PRO A 123 -13.52 3.69 6.79
CA PRO A 123 -14.85 3.46 6.25
C PRO A 123 -15.25 4.54 5.24
N LYS A 124 -16.05 4.17 4.23
CA LYS A 124 -16.51 5.09 3.18
C LYS A 124 -17.12 6.39 3.71
N ALA A 125 -17.87 6.33 4.82
CA ALA A 125 -18.46 7.51 5.43
C ALA A 125 -17.39 8.47 5.96
N ALA A 126 -16.41 7.96 6.72
CA ALA A 126 -15.28 8.74 7.23
C ALA A 126 -14.42 9.29 6.08
N LEU A 127 -14.15 8.51 5.04
CA LEU A 127 -13.42 8.99 3.86
C LEU A 127 -14.14 10.17 3.19
N LYS A 128 -15.47 10.11 3.05
CA LYS A 128 -16.26 11.22 2.51
C LYS A 128 -16.24 12.45 3.41
N GLU A 129 -16.31 12.25 4.71
CA GLU A 129 -16.25 13.34 5.70
C GLU A 129 -14.88 14.05 5.68
N LEU A 130 -13.80 13.29 5.59
CA LEU A 130 -12.42 13.80 5.54
C LEU A 130 -12.10 14.58 4.25
N LEU A 131 -12.74 14.23 3.13
CA LEU A 131 -12.46 14.84 1.82
C LEU A 131 -13.53 15.81 1.31
N GLY A 132 -14.68 15.85 1.96
CA GLY A 132 -15.88 16.46 1.40
C GLY A 132 -16.36 15.78 0.10
N SER A 133 -17.49 16.24 -0.43
CA SER A 133 -18.10 15.66 -1.63
C SER A 133 -17.23 15.81 -2.87
N GLU A 134 -16.60 16.98 -3.04
CA GLU A 134 -15.77 17.29 -4.21
C GLU A 134 -14.45 16.53 -4.19
N GLY A 135 -13.74 16.52 -3.06
CA GLY A 135 -12.50 15.76 -2.91
C GLY A 135 -12.74 14.25 -3.07
N TYR A 136 -13.84 13.73 -2.53
CA TYR A 136 -14.22 12.34 -2.72
C TYR A 136 -14.54 12.01 -4.20
N ALA A 137 -15.19 12.92 -4.93
CA ALA A 137 -15.45 12.74 -6.36
C ALA A 137 -14.14 12.72 -7.17
N ARG A 138 -13.23 13.68 -6.91
CA ARG A 138 -11.89 13.71 -7.52
C ARG A 138 -11.10 12.43 -7.23
N LEU A 139 -11.13 11.95 -5.98
CA LEU A 139 -10.47 10.71 -5.57
C LEU A 139 -10.89 9.51 -6.42
N LEU A 140 -12.16 9.42 -6.81
CA LEU A 140 -12.66 8.28 -7.58
C LEU A 140 -12.54 8.45 -9.10
N ALA A 141 -12.19 9.64 -9.59
CA ALA A 141 -12.05 9.92 -11.01
C ALA A 141 -11.08 8.96 -11.74
N PRO A 142 -9.85 8.69 -11.25
CA PRO A 142 -8.90 7.86 -12.00
C PRO A 142 -9.35 6.39 -12.05
N ALA A 143 -9.97 5.87 -10.99
CA ALA A 143 -10.60 4.54 -11.04
C ALA A 143 -11.77 4.51 -12.03
N SER A 144 -12.60 5.56 -12.09
CA SER A 144 -13.69 5.63 -13.06
C SER A 144 -13.17 5.58 -14.52
N GLN A 145 -12.05 6.24 -14.81
CA GLN A 145 -11.40 6.19 -16.12
C GLN A 145 -10.97 4.76 -16.49
N ILE A 146 -10.29 4.06 -15.59
CA ILE A 146 -9.86 2.66 -15.79
C ILE A 146 -11.06 1.72 -15.94
N LEU A 147 -12.09 1.91 -15.12
CA LEU A 147 -13.24 1.01 -15.08
C LEU A 147 -14.26 1.27 -16.20
N GLY A 148 -14.23 2.47 -16.80
CA GLY A 148 -15.24 2.99 -17.72
C GLY A 148 -16.58 3.31 -17.04
N VAL A 149 -16.66 3.21 -15.72
CA VAL A 149 -17.86 3.41 -14.90
C VAL A 149 -17.48 3.88 -13.50
N MET A 150 -18.40 4.60 -12.85
CA MET A 150 -18.21 4.95 -11.44
C MET A 150 -18.18 3.70 -10.54
N PRO A 151 -17.19 3.59 -9.62
CA PRO A 151 -17.14 2.50 -8.66
C PRO A 151 -18.41 2.39 -7.82
N ARG A 152 -18.95 1.17 -7.67
CA ARG A 152 -20.14 0.91 -6.85
C ARG A 152 -19.81 0.64 -5.38
N ALA A 153 -18.64 0.08 -5.13
CA ALA A 153 -18.12 -0.16 -3.80
C ALA A 153 -16.65 0.27 -3.73
N VAL A 154 -16.26 0.78 -2.57
CA VAL A 154 -14.88 1.13 -2.27
C VAL A 154 -14.53 0.69 -0.85
N SER A 155 -13.28 0.26 -0.66
CA SER A 155 -12.64 0.17 0.64
C SER A 155 -11.38 1.01 0.61
N ALA A 156 -11.05 1.64 1.73
CA ALA A 156 -9.89 2.52 1.81
C ALA A 156 -9.15 2.33 3.13
N PHE A 157 -7.86 2.61 3.11
CA PHE A 157 -7.02 2.67 4.30
C PHE A 157 -5.87 3.64 4.09
N VAL A 158 -5.41 4.26 5.16
CA VAL A 158 -4.18 5.03 5.16
C VAL A 158 -3.06 4.14 5.67
N ARG A 159 -1.97 4.03 4.90
CA ARG A 159 -0.83 3.17 5.20
C ARG A 159 0.41 4.00 5.53
N LYS A 160 1.18 3.53 6.50
CA LYS A 160 2.50 4.05 6.88
C LYS A 160 3.60 3.12 6.41
N TYR A 161 4.58 3.67 5.71
CA TYR A 161 5.88 3.06 5.49
C TYR A 161 6.93 3.76 6.34
N SER A 162 7.83 2.97 6.95
CA SER A 162 8.97 3.48 7.72
C SER A 162 10.15 2.53 7.61
N THR A 163 11.36 3.08 7.75
CA THR A 163 12.62 2.31 7.64
C THR A 163 12.74 1.19 8.69
N THR A 164 12.07 1.32 9.83
CA THR A 164 12.18 0.36 10.94
C THR A 164 11.02 -0.63 11.02
N SER A 165 9.85 -0.29 10.47
CA SER A 165 8.64 -1.10 10.67
C SER A 165 8.09 -1.72 9.38
N ARG A 166 8.01 -0.97 8.28
CA ARG A 166 7.51 -1.46 6.98
C ARG A 166 8.16 -0.63 5.89
N PRO A 167 9.37 -0.98 5.44
CA PRO A 167 10.10 -0.15 4.49
C PRO A 167 9.55 -0.31 3.07
N ARG A 168 8.85 -1.40 2.77
CA ARG A 168 8.49 -1.78 1.39
C ARG A 168 7.18 -2.56 1.29
N LEU A 169 6.78 -2.85 0.07
CA LEU A 169 5.76 -3.86 -0.26
C LEU A 169 6.21 -4.58 -1.55
N PRO A 170 6.36 -5.92 -1.55
CA PRO A 170 6.88 -6.63 -2.71
C PRO A 170 5.89 -6.62 -3.88
N PHE A 171 6.37 -7.02 -5.06
CA PHE A 171 5.53 -7.10 -6.26
C PHE A 171 4.33 -8.03 -6.08
N HIS A 172 3.15 -7.52 -6.39
CA HIS A 172 1.89 -8.24 -6.35
C HIS A 172 0.90 -7.66 -7.37
N CYS A 173 -0.25 -8.33 -7.51
CA CYS A 173 -1.42 -7.82 -8.20
C CYS A 173 -2.57 -7.71 -7.19
N ASP A 174 -3.40 -6.69 -7.33
CA ASP A 174 -4.48 -6.45 -6.37
C ASP A 174 -5.67 -7.39 -6.58
N GLY A 175 -6.39 -7.62 -5.49
CA GLY A 175 -7.69 -8.28 -5.49
C GLY A 175 -8.83 -7.28 -5.57
N CYS A 176 -8.83 -6.34 -6.51
CA CYS A 176 -9.94 -5.41 -6.75
C CYS A 176 -10.27 -5.29 -8.24
N ASP A 177 -11.08 -4.31 -8.67
CA ASP A 177 -11.23 -4.01 -10.11
C ASP A 177 -10.29 -2.87 -10.53
N ALA A 178 -10.11 -1.85 -9.68
CA ALA A 178 -9.09 -0.82 -9.82
C ALA A 178 -8.57 -0.39 -8.44
N SER A 179 -7.29 -0.05 -8.37
CA SER A 179 -6.62 0.44 -7.16
C SER A 179 -6.22 1.88 -7.35
N ILE A 180 -6.24 2.67 -6.28
CA ILE A 180 -5.79 4.07 -6.27
C ILE A 180 -4.84 4.22 -5.10
N SER A 181 -3.62 4.69 -5.35
CA SER A 181 -2.67 5.10 -4.33
C SER A 181 -2.47 6.60 -4.42
N VAL A 182 -2.83 7.31 -3.36
CA VAL A 182 -2.58 8.75 -3.22
C VAL A 182 -1.41 8.93 -2.29
N ASN A 183 -0.40 9.66 -2.73
CA ASN A 183 0.74 10.02 -1.92
C ASN A 183 0.35 11.17 -0.98
N LEU A 184 0.52 11.01 0.33
CA LEU A 184 0.02 12.00 1.33
C LEU A 184 1.11 12.91 1.89
N VAL A 185 2.37 12.68 1.52
CA VAL A 185 3.54 13.44 1.99
C VAL A 185 4.42 13.73 0.80
N ASP A 186 5.00 14.92 0.70
CA ASP A 186 5.84 15.25 -0.45
C ASP A 186 7.10 14.38 -0.52
N GLY A 187 7.52 14.04 -1.73
CA GLY A 187 8.69 13.21 -2.00
C GLY A 187 9.99 13.79 -1.46
N SER A 188 10.07 15.09 -1.19
CA SER A 188 11.23 15.69 -0.53
C SER A 188 11.42 15.21 0.92
N GLU A 189 10.35 14.77 1.60
CA GLU A 189 10.40 14.35 3.01
C GLU A 189 10.94 12.93 3.21
N TYR A 190 11.09 12.12 2.15
CA TYR A 190 11.56 10.73 2.24
C TYR A 190 12.41 10.31 1.03
N ASP A 191 13.18 9.22 1.17
CA ASP A 191 13.94 8.62 0.06
C ASP A 191 13.52 7.16 -0.15
N GLY A 192 13.45 6.72 -1.40
CA GLY A 192 12.87 5.44 -1.78
C GLY A 192 11.37 5.39 -1.50
N GLY A 193 10.82 4.21 -1.22
CA GLY A 193 9.38 4.06 -0.98
C GLY A 193 8.50 4.39 -2.20
N ASP A 194 9.08 4.29 -3.40
CA ASP A 194 8.44 4.59 -4.66
C ASP A 194 7.41 3.52 -5.00
N LEU A 195 6.19 3.94 -5.37
CA LEU A 195 5.23 3.03 -5.98
C LEU A 195 5.61 2.82 -7.44
N VAL A 196 5.96 1.59 -7.79
CA VAL A 196 6.35 1.19 -9.14
C VAL A 196 5.35 0.22 -9.74
N MET A 197 5.07 0.34 -11.04
CA MET A 197 4.03 -0.40 -11.76
C MET A 197 4.53 -0.87 -13.12
N LEU A 198 4.14 -2.07 -13.53
CA LEU A 198 4.47 -2.63 -14.85
C LEU A 198 3.31 -2.42 -15.83
N SER A 199 3.47 -1.46 -16.75
CA SER A 199 2.51 -1.09 -17.80
C SER A 199 3.26 -0.46 -18.98
N ASP A 200 2.65 -0.40 -20.15
CA ASP A 200 3.20 0.27 -21.35
C ASP A 200 4.63 -0.17 -21.71
N ASN A 201 4.90 -1.47 -21.61
CA ASN A 201 6.22 -2.10 -21.78
C ASN A 201 7.33 -1.46 -20.93
N ALA A 202 6.97 -0.79 -19.82
CA ALA A 202 7.84 -0.01 -18.97
C ALA A 202 7.65 -0.36 -17.49
N LEU A 203 8.65 0.02 -16.69
CA LEU A 203 8.52 0.16 -15.23
C LEU A 203 8.21 1.63 -14.94
N LEU A 204 6.96 1.92 -14.62
CA LEU A 204 6.48 3.26 -14.32
C LEU A 204 6.62 3.56 -12.83
N THR A 205 6.95 4.80 -12.50
CA THR A 205 6.98 5.29 -11.10
C THR A 205 5.84 6.27 -10.90
N ALA A 206 5.09 6.10 -9.80
CA ALA A 206 4.02 7.02 -9.45
C ALA A 206 4.57 8.42 -9.07
N PRO A 207 3.77 9.49 -9.26
CA PRO A 207 4.16 10.82 -8.81
C PRO A 207 4.38 10.86 -7.29
N ARG A 208 5.34 11.68 -6.85
CA ARG A 208 5.78 11.81 -5.44
C ARG A 208 5.27 13.08 -4.76
N GLN A 209 4.50 13.90 -5.47
CA GLN A 209 3.91 15.10 -4.90
C GLN A 209 2.85 14.73 -3.85
N ALA A 210 2.68 15.54 -2.81
CA ALA A 210 1.55 15.34 -1.91
C ALA A 210 0.22 15.56 -2.67
N GLY A 211 -0.75 14.71 -2.43
CA GLY A 211 -2.08 14.77 -3.05
C GLY A 211 -2.17 14.20 -4.47
N SER A 212 -1.06 13.83 -5.11
CA SER A 212 -1.07 13.14 -6.40
C SER A 212 -1.48 11.67 -6.24
N ALA A 213 -2.18 11.14 -7.24
CA ALA A 213 -2.62 9.76 -7.30
C ALA A 213 -2.01 9.02 -8.48
N ALA A 214 -1.71 7.74 -8.27
CA ALA A 214 -1.60 6.74 -9.32
C ALA A 214 -2.70 5.70 -9.11
N ALA A 215 -3.49 5.45 -10.15
CA ALA A 215 -4.46 4.38 -10.17
C ALA A 215 -4.08 3.35 -11.22
N HIS A 216 -4.44 2.09 -10.98
CA HIS A 216 -4.19 1.03 -11.93
C HIS A 216 -5.27 -0.06 -11.90
N SER A 217 -5.39 -0.79 -13.01
CA SER A 217 -6.16 -2.04 -13.05
C SER A 217 -5.57 -3.06 -12.07
N ALA A 218 -6.41 -3.97 -11.57
CA ALA A 218 -5.97 -5.06 -10.72
C ALA A 218 -4.99 -6.04 -11.39
N ASP A 219 -4.89 -6.00 -12.72
CA ASP A 219 -3.96 -6.83 -13.49
C ASP A 219 -2.53 -6.27 -13.50
N VAL A 220 -2.34 -5.00 -13.14
CA VAL A 220 -1.02 -4.36 -13.12
C VAL A 220 -0.21 -4.87 -11.93
N ALA A 221 0.92 -5.50 -12.23
CA ALA A 221 1.89 -5.87 -11.20
C ALA A 221 2.62 -4.63 -10.69
N HIS A 222 2.65 -4.46 -9.38
CA HIS A 222 3.18 -3.25 -8.75
C HIS A 222 3.80 -3.55 -7.38
N ALA A 223 4.66 -2.64 -6.91
CA ALA A 223 5.38 -2.75 -5.66
C ALA A 223 5.62 -1.37 -5.03
N VAL A 224 6.03 -1.36 -3.77
CA VAL A 224 6.62 -0.17 -3.14
C VAL A 224 8.09 -0.49 -2.82
N THR A 225 9.02 0.30 -3.34
CA THR A 225 10.47 0.12 -3.14
C THR A 225 10.86 0.32 -1.67
N ASP A 226 12.09 -0.04 -1.32
CA ASP A 226 12.65 0.15 0.00
C ASP A 226 12.71 1.64 0.34
N LEU A 227 12.00 2.03 1.39
CA LEU A 227 12.15 3.33 2.03
C LEU A 227 13.48 3.36 2.78
N THR A 228 14.36 4.30 2.43
CA THR A 228 15.70 4.42 3.02
C THR A 228 15.84 5.61 3.95
N ARG A 229 14.96 6.61 3.83
CA ARG A 229 14.89 7.79 4.72
C ARG A 229 13.45 8.25 4.91
N GLY A 230 13.14 8.76 6.11
CA GLY A 230 11.87 9.44 6.38
C GLY A 230 10.70 8.48 6.66
N VAL A 231 9.48 8.99 6.50
CA VAL A 231 8.23 8.24 6.67
C VAL A 231 7.31 8.59 5.51
N ARG A 232 6.82 7.58 4.80
CA ARG A 232 5.86 7.77 3.71
C ARG A 232 4.47 7.38 4.17
N TRP A 233 3.50 8.26 3.91
CA TRP A 233 2.08 7.96 4.11
C TRP A 233 1.37 7.93 2.77
N SER A 234 0.47 6.97 2.59
CA SER A 234 -0.36 6.86 1.40
C SER A 234 -1.79 6.49 1.75
N LEU A 235 -2.77 7.10 1.07
CA LEU A 235 -4.14 6.60 1.05
C LEU A 235 -4.26 5.57 -0.07
N VAL A 236 -4.68 4.37 0.26
CA VAL A 236 -4.99 3.32 -0.71
C VAL A 236 -6.49 3.12 -0.78
N VAL A 237 -7.04 3.05 -1.99
CA VAL A 237 -8.46 2.81 -2.26
C VAL A 237 -8.60 1.67 -3.25
N PHE A 238 -9.33 0.65 -2.85
CA PHE A 238 -9.78 -0.41 -3.75
C PHE A 238 -11.19 -0.12 -4.24
N ALA A 239 -11.35 -0.06 -5.55
CA ALA A 239 -12.60 0.21 -6.23
C ALA A 239 -13.14 -1.07 -6.90
N HIS A 240 -14.46 -1.23 -6.85
CA HIS A 240 -15.16 -2.38 -7.44
C HIS A 240 -16.34 -1.94 -8.33
N LYS A 241 -16.46 -2.56 -9.52
CA LYS A 241 -17.58 -2.39 -10.46
C LYS A 241 -18.88 -2.98 -9.91
N ARG A 242 -18.82 -4.03 -9.08
CA ARG A 242 -19.98 -4.73 -8.50
C ARG A 242 -20.04 -4.57 -6.98
N ARG A 243 -21.26 -4.47 -6.42
CA ARG A 243 -21.47 -4.21 -4.97
C ARG A 243 -21.03 -5.38 -4.05
N ASN A 244 -20.86 -6.58 -4.60
CA ASN A 244 -20.55 -7.80 -3.85
C ASN A 244 -19.16 -8.34 -4.25
N TRP A 245 -18.09 -7.75 -3.70
CA TRP A 245 -16.72 -8.25 -3.90
C TRP A 245 -16.30 -9.33 -2.89
N ARG A 246 -16.91 -9.39 -1.69
CA ARG A 246 -16.55 -10.41 -0.70
C ARG A 246 -16.61 -11.79 -1.38
N ARG A 247 -15.46 -12.47 -1.49
CA ARG A 247 -15.40 -13.89 -1.83
C ARG A 247 -16.42 -14.58 -0.93
N GLN A 248 -17.50 -15.06 -1.53
CA GLN A 248 -18.48 -15.83 -0.79
C GLN A 248 -17.88 -17.21 -0.63
N PHE A 249 -17.31 -17.44 0.53
CA PHE A 249 -16.95 -18.77 0.95
C PHE A 249 -18.19 -19.44 1.52
N SER A 250 -18.45 -20.67 1.10
CA SER A 250 -19.35 -21.57 1.82
C SER A 250 -18.52 -22.65 2.49
N VAL A 251 -18.86 -22.95 3.73
CA VAL A 251 -18.45 -24.19 4.37
C VAL A 251 -19.42 -25.26 3.87
N GLN A 252 -18.91 -26.26 3.16
CA GLN A 252 -19.71 -27.41 2.78
C GLN A 252 -19.95 -28.32 3.98
N ALA A 253 -20.90 -29.25 3.87
CA ALA A 253 -21.29 -30.15 4.96
C ALA A 253 -20.13 -31.00 5.49
N ASP A 254 -19.05 -31.16 4.73
CA ASP A 254 -17.82 -31.86 5.10
C ASP A 254 -16.71 -30.94 5.65
N GLY A 255 -17.02 -29.68 5.92
CA GLY A 255 -16.09 -28.70 6.48
C GLY A 255 -15.17 -28.02 5.47
N ARG A 256 -15.24 -28.36 4.17
CA ARG A 256 -14.43 -27.68 3.16
C ARG A 256 -14.92 -26.26 2.93
N VAL A 257 -13.98 -25.31 2.93
CA VAL A 257 -14.24 -23.92 2.54
C VAL A 257 -14.10 -23.82 1.03
N VAL A 258 -15.23 -23.63 0.35
CA VAL A 258 -15.28 -23.55 -1.12
C VAL A 258 -15.59 -22.12 -1.52
N ASP A 259 -14.76 -21.56 -2.41
CA ASP A 259 -15.08 -20.33 -3.11
C ASP A 259 -16.23 -20.62 -4.07
N LYS A 260 -17.40 -19.99 -3.86
CA LYS A 260 -18.60 -20.22 -4.69
C LYS A 260 -18.45 -19.87 -6.17
N ARG A 261 -17.29 -19.39 -6.61
CA ARG A 261 -16.99 -19.04 -8.01
C ARG A 261 -16.04 -20.02 -8.72
N ARG A 262 -15.68 -21.16 -8.12
CA ARG A 262 -14.96 -22.27 -8.78
C ARG A 262 -15.77 -23.56 -8.78
#